data_AF-A0A523SDP3-F1
#
_entry.id   AF-A0A523SDP3-F1
#
_cell.length_a   1.000
_cell.length_b   1.000
_cell.length_c   1.000
_cell.angle_alpha   90.00
_cell.angle_beta   90.00
_cell.angle_gamma   90.00
#
_symmetry.space_group_name_H-M   'P 1'
#
loop_
_entity.id
_entity.type
_entity.pdbx_description
1 polymer ?
#
loop_
_entity_poly.entity_id
_entity_poly.type
_entity_poly.pdbx_seq_one_letter_code
_entity_poly.pdbx_strand_id
1 'polypeptide(L)' 'MTSVLLHTCCAPCSTYVVNCLQEQRLEVSAFWYNPNVHPFREHQRR' A
#
# COMPACT_ATOMS: atom_id res chain seq x y z
N MET A 1 -12.34 15.52 -7.07
CA MET A 1 -11.62 14.84 -5.97
C MET A 1 -10.38 14.23 -6.59
N THR A 2 -9.20 14.42 -6.00
CA THR A 2 -7.95 13.89 -6.57
C THR A 2 -7.75 12.47 -6.08
N SER A 3 -7.59 11.53 -7.01
CA SER A 3 -7.37 10.11 -6.72
C SER A 3 -5.88 9.76 -6.75
N VAL A 4 -5.42 9.00 -5.76
CA VAL A 4 -4.03 8.55 -5.61
C VAL A 4 -4.00 7.02 -5.58
N LEU A 5 -3.13 6.43 -6.41
CA LEU A 5 -2.77 5.02 -6.32
C LEU A 5 -1.47 4.88 -5.52
N LEU A 6 -1.56 4.28 -4.35
CA LEU A 6 -0.44 4.07 -3.43
C LEU A 6 0.14 2.66 -3.59
N HIS A 7 1.41 2.55 -3.98
CA HIS A 7 2.12 1.28 -3.92
C HIS A 7 2.45 0.88 -2.48
N THR A 8 2.10 -0.33 -2.09
CA THR A 8 2.27 -0.87 -0.75
C THR A 8 3.02 -2.20 -0.82
N CYS A 9 4.32 -2.20 -0.54
CA CYS A 9 5.10 -3.46 -0.52
C CYS A 9 5.02 -4.21 0.82
N CYS A 10 4.47 -3.58 1.87
CA CYS A 10 4.43 -4.11 3.23
C CYS A 10 3.30 -3.45 4.05
N ALA A 11 2.77 -4.10 5.09
CA ALA A 11 1.73 -3.48 5.94
C ALA A 11 2.16 -2.13 6.57
N PRO A 12 3.41 -1.95 7.07
CA PRO A 12 3.89 -0.65 7.54
C PRO A 12 3.95 0.45 6.46
N CYS A 13 4.05 0.08 5.19
CA CYS A 13 4.22 1.02 4.09
C CYS A 13 2.96 1.89 3.87
N SER A 14 1.79 1.41 4.32
CA SER A 14 0.52 2.13 4.20
C SER A 14 0.04 2.80 5.50
N THR A 15 0.59 2.47 6.67
CA THR A 15 0.00 2.90 7.96
C THR A 15 0.00 4.41 8.16
N TYR A 16 1.13 5.08 7.94
CA TYR A 16 1.22 6.54 8.07
C TYR A 16 0.73 7.25 6.81
N VAL A 17 1.10 6.74 5.63
CA VAL A 17 0.86 7.40 4.35
C VAL A 17 -0.62 7.51 4.02
N VAL A 18 -1.41 6.46 4.26
CA VAL A 18 -2.86 6.50 4.00
C VAL A 18 -3.55 7.56 4.85
N ASN A 19 -3.23 7.64 6.15
CA ASN A 19 -3.81 8.63 7.05
C ASN A 19 -3.46 10.06 6.58
N CYS A 20 -2.18 10.31 6.28
CA CYS A 20 -1.72 11.62 5.79
C CYS A 20 -2.43 12.07 4.51
N LEU A 21 -2.65 11.15 3.56
CA LEU A 21 -3.34 11.45 2.31
C LEU A 21 -4.86 11.66 2.52
N GLN A 22 -5.47 10.91 3.43
CA GLN A 22 -6.88 11.07 3.79
C GLN A 22 -7.15 12.39 4.53
N GLU A 23 -6.24 12.84 5.39
CA GLU A 23 -6.30 14.17 6.04
C GLU A 23 -6.31 15.31 5.00
N GLN A 24 -5.64 15.10 3.86
CA GLN A 24 -5.65 16.02 2.72
C GLN A 24 -6.89 15.88 1.83
N ARG A 25 -7.87 15.04 2.22
CA ARG A 25 -9.13 14.76 1.50
C ARG A 25 -8.90 14.15 0.11
N LEU A 26 -7.84 13.36 -0.05
CA LEU A 26 -7.55 12.59 -1.25
C LEU A 26 -8.28 11.25 -1.21
N GLU A 27 -8.71 10.78 -2.38
CA GLU A 27 -9.21 9.42 -2.54
C GLU A 27 -8.00 8.48 -2.75
N VAL A 28 -7.83 7.49 -1.88
CA VAL A 28 -6.63 6.64 -1.89
C VAL A 28 -7.01 5.19 -2.19
N SER A 29 -6.40 4.63 -3.23
CA SER A 29 -6.42 3.19 -3.52
C SER A 29 -5.03 2.61 -3.29
N ALA A 30 -4.94 1.38 -2.78
CA ALA A 30 -3.67 0.70 -2.56
C ALA A 30 -3.40 -0.37 -3.63
N PHE A 31 -2.16 -0.46 -4.08
CA PHE A 31 -1.64 -1.51 -4.96
C PHE A 31 -0.55 -2.29 -4.22
N TRP A 32 -0.84 -3.53 -3.85
CA TRP A 32 0.13 -4.39 -3.18
C TRP A 32 1.03 -5.12 -4.19
N TYR A 33 2.34 -5.02 -4.01
CA TYR A 33 3.34 -5.78 -4.77
C TYR A 33 4.69 -5.77 -4.05
N ASN A 34 5.28 -6.93 -3.76
CA ASN A 34 6.62 -7.01 -3.18
C ASN A 34 7.38 -8.24 -3.67
N PRO A 35 8.16 -8.14 -4.76
CA PRO A 35 8.85 -9.29 -5.36
C PRO A 35 9.96 -9.86 -4.47
N ASN A 36 10.34 -9.16 -3.39
CA ASN A 36 11.39 -9.60 -2.47
C ASN A 36 10.89 -10.55 -1.38
N VAL A 37 9.58 -10.80 -1.29
CA VAL A 37 9.03 -11.77 -0.33
C VAL A 37 9.38 -13.18 -0.78
N HIS A 38 10.30 -13.81 -0.04
CA HIS A 38 10.75 -15.18 -0.27
C HIS A 38 10.50 -16.06 0.96
N PRO A 39 10.16 -17.35 0.78
CA PRO A 39 9.88 -18.01 -0.50
C PRO A 39 8.56 -17.53 -1.13
N PHE A 40 8.34 -17.84 -2.42
CA PHE A 40 7.13 -17.40 -3.15
C PHE A 40 5.81 -17.77 -2.44
N ARG A 41 5.77 -18.88 -1.68
CA ARG A 41 4.61 -19.26 -0.87
C ARG A 41 4.25 -18.20 0.18
N GLU A 42 5.24 -17.53 0.75
CA GLU A 42 5.00 -16.42 1.68
C GLU A 42 4.44 -15.21 0.93
N HIS A 43 4.96 -14.89 -0.27
CA HIS A 43 4.41 -13.83 -1.12
C HIS A 43 2.93 -14.06 -1.42
N GLN A 44 2.52 -15.31 -1.70
CA GLN A 44 1.12 -15.63 -1.98
C GLN A 44 0.19 -15.51 -0.76
N ARG A 45 0.73 -15.47 0.46
CA ARG A 45 -0.04 -15.33 1.71
C ARG A 45 -0.15 -13.89 2.19
N ARG A 46 0.36 -12.94 1.41
CA ARG A 46 0.40 -11.52 1.73
C ARG A 46 -0.55 -10.74 0.83
#